data_AF-A0A6H1P3F3-F1
#
_entry.id   AF-A0A6H1P3F3-F1
#
_cell.length_a   1.000
_cell.length_b   1.000
_cell.length_c   1.000
_cell.angle_alpha   90.00
_cell.angle_beta   90.00
_cell.angle_gamma   90.00
#
_symmetry.space_group_name_H-M   'P 1'
#
loop_
_entity.id
_entity.type
_entity.pdbx_description
1 polymer ?
#
loop_
_entity_poly.entity_id
_entity_poly.type
_entity_poly.pdbx_seq_one_letter_code
_entity_poly.pdbx_strand_id
1 'polypeptide(L)' 'MQQEQDKENVGSIMRPEFAGTDAQKVKQEIQKDVSQGQGAMTSREAGAMQD' A
#
# COMPACT_ATOMS: atom_id res chain seq x y z
N MET A 1 -30.23 -7.09 10.66
CA MET A 1 -29.20 -7.03 11.72
C MET A 1 -28.00 -7.87 11.32
N GLN A 2 -27.18 -7.43 10.35
CA GLN A 2 -26.03 -8.21 9.85
C GLN A 2 -25.00 -7.37 9.07
N GLN A 3 -24.92 -6.04 9.29
CA GLN A 3 -23.95 -5.18 8.58
C GLN A 3 -23.13 -4.26 9.50
N GLU A 4 -23.18 -4.45 10.82
CA GLU A 4 -22.50 -3.55 11.77
C GLU A 4 -21.32 -4.17 12.53
N GLN A 5 -20.96 -5.44 12.28
CA GLN A 5 -19.83 -6.07 12.98
C GLN A 5 -18.48 -5.96 12.28
N ASP A 6 -18.42 -5.56 11.00
CA ASP A 6 -17.16 -5.51 10.24
C ASP A 6 -16.44 -4.16 10.32
N LYS A 7 -17.02 -3.14 10.96
CA LYS A 7 -16.45 -1.77 10.99
C LYS A 7 -15.54 -1.51 12.20
N GLU A 8 -15.71 -2.24 13.29
CA GLU A 8 -14.92 -2.04 14.51
C GLU A 8 -13.56 -2.73 14.47
N ASN A 9 -13.37 -3.73 13.59
CA ASN A 9 -12.10 -4.43 13.44
C ASN A 9 -11.11 -3.71 12.50
N VAL A 10 -11.60 -2.88 11.56
CA VAL A 10 -10.76 -2.23 10.52
C VAL A 10 -9.86 -1.14 11.12
N GLY A 11 -10.35 -0.41 12.13
CA GLY A 11 -9.57 0.61 12.83
C GLY A 11 -8.40 0.05 13.64
N SER A 12 -8.45 -1.24 13.99
CA SER A 12 -7.39 -1.92 14.75
C SER A 12 -6.21 -2.36 13.88
N ILE A 13 -6.43 -2.65 12.60
CA ILE A 13 -5.41 -3.21 11.68
C ILE A 13 -4.40 -2.13 11.23
N MET A 14 -4.83 -0.87 11.20
CA MET A 14 -3.99 0.27 10.80
C MET A 14 -3.37 1.02 12.00
N ARG A 15 -3.33 0.42 13.19
CA ARG A 15 -2.60 1.03 14.32
C ARG A 15 -1.10 1.07 13.95
N PRO A 16 -0.40 2.21 14.07
CA PRO A 16 1.02 2.33 13.70
C PRO A 16 1.93 1.29 14.38
N GLU A 17 1.57 0.86 15.59
CA GLU A 17 2.28 -0.16 16.38
C GLU A 17 1.89 -1.60 16.02
N PHE A 18 0.78 -1.81 15.29
CA PHE A 18 0.28 -3.14 14.88
C PHE A 18 0.70 -3.52 13.47
N ALA A 19 0.89 -2.52 12.58
CA ALA A 19 1.34 -2.76 11.22
C ALA A 19 2.77 -3.35 11.13
N GLY A 20 3.53 -3.38 12.24
CA GLY A 20 4.80 -4.12 12.39
C GLY A 20 5.91 -3.76 11.39
N THR A 21 5.68 -2.75 10.57
CA THR A 21 6.48 -2.50 9.37
C THR A 21 7.39 -1.31 9.63
N ASP A 22 8.69 -1.52 9.43
CA ASP A 22 9.67 -0.44 9.49
C ASP A 22 9.56 0.44 8.24
N ALA A 23 9.12 1.69 8.43
CA ALA A 23 8.98 2.66 7.36
C ALA A 23 10.31 2.95 6.64
N GLN A 24 11.45 2.91 7.34
CA GLN A 24 12.77 3.13 6.72
C GLN A 24 13.16 1.95 5.84
N LYS A 25 12.83 0.72 6.26
CA LYS A 25 13.06 -0.48 5.45
C LYS A 25 12.17 -0.50 4.22
N VAL A 26 10.88 -0.22 4.38
CA VAL A 26 9.92 -0.16 3.25
C VAL A 26 10.35 0.88 2.22
N LYS A 27 10.78 2.06 2.67
CA LYS A 27 11.28 3.09 1.77
C LYS A 27 12.47 2.60 0.92
N GLN A 28 13.40 1.87 1.53
CA GLN A 28 14.55 1.29 0.81
C GLN A 28 14.12 0.20 -0.18
N GLU A 29 13.18 -0.66 0.22
CA GLU A 29 12.64 -1.72 -0.64
C GLU A 29 11.92 -1.12 -1.87
N ILE A 30 11.05 -0.13 -1.68
CA ILE A 30 10.38 0.57 -2.78
C ILE A 30 11.39 1.21 -3.75
N GLN A 31 12.43 1.88 -3.23
CA GLN A 31 13.46 2.47 -4.09
C GLN A 31 14.18 1.42 -4.93
N LYS A 32 14.49 0.27 -4.34
CA LYS A 32 15.10 -0.85 -5.04
C LYS A 32 14.16 -1.41 -6.11
N ASP A 33 12.90 -1.66 -5.77
CA ASP A 33 11.92 -2.24 -6.69
C ASP A 33 11.68 -1.32 -7.89
N VAL A 34 11.50 -0.01 -7.64
CA VAL A 34 11.39 1.00 -8.71
C VAL A 34 12.65 1.04 -9.57
N SER A 35 13.86 0.94 -8.99
CA SER A 35 15.10 0.89 -9.77
C SER A 35 15.21 -0.35 -10.66
N GLN A 36 14.55 -1.44 -10.27
CA GLN A 36 14.45 -2.68 -11.04
C GLN A 36 13.26 -2.69 -12.00
N GLY A 37 12.48 -1.60 -12.06
CA GLY A 37 11.27 -1.49 -12.87
C GLY A 37 10.06 -2.21 -12.29
N GLN A 38 10.16 -2.78 -11.07
CA GLN A 38 9.04 -3.44 -10.41
C GLN A 38 8.11 -2.39 -9.79
N GLY A 39 6.86 -2.35 -10.27
CA GLY A 39 5.89 -1.33 -9.85
C GLY A 39 6.18 0.09 -10.38
N ALA A 40 7.21 0.25 -11.22
CA ALA A 40 7.44 1.50 -11.95
C ALA A 40 6.43 1.58 -13.11
N MET A 41 5.53 2.56 -13.08
CA MET A 41 4.62 2.85 -14.19
C MET A 41 5.18 4.03 -14.98
N THR A 42 5.32 3.89 -16.29
CA THR A 42 5.65 5.02 -17.14
C THR A 42 4.43 5.94 -17.30
N SER A 43 4.65 7.22 -17.60
CA SER A 43 3.57 8.20 -17.79
C SER A 43 2.57 7.79 -18.89
N ARG A 44 3.03 7.06 -19.90
CA ARG A 44 2.19 6.51 -20.97
C ARG A 44 1.28 5.39 -20.45
N GLU A 45 1.83 4.46 -19.69
CA GLU A 45 1.07 3.35 -19.11
C GLU A 45 0.05 3.86 -18.08
N ALA A 46 0.45 4.78 -17.21
CA ALA A 46 -0.45 5.40 -16.24
C ALA A 46 -1.58 6.20 -16.92
N GLY A 47 -1.30 6.89 -18.02
CA GLY A 47 -2.32 7.62 -18.78
C GLY A 47 -3.31 6.71 -19.51
N ALA A 48 -2.94 5.47 -19.80
CA ALA A 48 -3.82 4.49 -20.44
C ALA A 48 -4.72 3.73 -19.43
N MET A 49 -4.45 3.83 -18.12
CA MET A 49 -5.27 3.20 -17.08
C MET A 49 -6.48 4.05 -16.66
N GLN A 50 -6.64 5.24 -17.24
CA GLN A 50 -7.62 6.25 -16.84
C GLN A 50 -8.92 6.19 -17.66
N ASP A 51 -9.11 5.14 -18.48
CA ASP A 51 -10.26 4.94 -19.38
C ASP A 51 -11.42 4.13 -18.78
#